data_AF-A0A3D1ATP8-F1
#
_entry.id   AF-A0A3D1ATP8-F1
#
_cell.length_a   1.000
_cell.length_b   1.000
_cell.length_c   1.000
_cell.angle_alpha   90.00
_cell.angle_beta   90.00
_cell.angle_gamma   90.00
#
_symmetry.space_group_name_H-M   'P 1'
#
loop_
_entity.id
_entity.type
_entity.pdbx_description
1 polymer ?
#
loop_
_entity_poly.entity_id
_entity_poly.type
_entity_poly.pdbx_seq_one_letter_code
_entity_poly.pdbx_strand_id
1 'polypeptide(L)'
;MASEAQIIANRANAAHSTGPRTAAGKARVARNGLKHGVLSVSLLPDESKADFLALRETYFALCRPANQIQSFLVVRMVLAAWRLNRLASLEARIVSAHHDAALNNKDFAHSIADALRGALLPNQPEAEPEQQPGPAPAVIEHDPVAHAYIRDSERGNTITKLARYQTSLERSYYRALQELKQRPSDAESPGHV
;
A
#
# COMPACT_ATOMS: atom_id res chain seq x y z
N MET A 1 -27.54 -5.32 7.05
CA MET A 1 -28.29 -5.39 5.78
C MET A 1 -28.17 -4.05 5.08
N ALA A 2 -28.03 -4.01 3.75
CA ALA A 2 -27.97 -2.74 3.02
C ALA A 2 -29.37 -2.13 2.91
N SER A 3 -29.50 -0.82 3.10
CA SER A 3 -30.79 -0.13 2.97
C SER A 3 -31.26 -0.08 1.51
N GLU A 4 -32.55 0.13 1.31
CA GLU A 4 -33.15 0.24 -0.03
C GLU A 4 -32.50 1.36 -0.86
N ALA A 5 -32.17 2.48 -0.19
CA ALA A 5 -31.40 3.58 -0.77
C ALA A 5 -29.98 3.16 -1.19
N GLN A 6 -29.29 2.35 -0.38
CA GLN A 6 -27.97 1.80 -0.74
C GLN A 6 -28.05 0.84 -1.93
N ILE A 7 -29.12 0.05 -2.06
CA ILE A 7 -29.32 -0.88 -3.18
C ILE A 7 -29.54 -0.10 -4.49
N ILE A 8 -30.36 0.96 -4.46
CA ILE A 8 -30.61 1.81 -5.63
C ILE A 8 -29.33 2.54 -6.06
N ALA A 9 -28.60 3.12 -5.11
CA ALA A 9 -27.32 3.76 -5.37
C ALA A 9 -26.28 2.78 -5.93
N ASN A 10 -26.19 1.55 -5.38
CA ASN A 10 -25.29 0.52 -5.90
C ASN A 10 -25.66 0.08 -7.33
N ARG A 11 -26.95 0.01 -7.68
CA ARG A 11 -27.40 -0.30 -9.04
C ARG A 11 -27.06 0.82 -10.03
N ALA A 12 -27.25 2.08 -9.66
CA ALA A 12 -26.85 3.22 -10.48
C ALA A 12 -25.32 3.27 -10.68
N ASN A 13 -24.55 3.07 -9.62
CA ASN A 13 -23.08 3.03 -9.68
C ASN A 13 -22.57 1.85 -10.51
N ALA A 14 -23.25 0.71 -10.48
CA ALA A 14 -22.94 -0.45 -11.30
C ALA A 14 -23.18 -0.20 -12.80
N ALA A 15 -24.16 0.63 -13.16
CA ALA A 15 -24.41 1.03 -14.55
C ALA A 15 -23.30 1.95 -15.11
N HIS A 16 -22.70 2.78 -14.26
CA HIS A 16 -21.58 3.66 -14.64
C HIS A 16 -20.20 3.00 -14.54
N SER A 17 -20.04 1.94 -13.74
CA SER A 17 -18.78 1.20 -13.61
C SER A 17 -18.65 0.14 -14.70
N THR A 18 -18.23 0.55 -15.90
CA THR A 18 -17.93 -0.35 -17.02
C THR A 18 -16.54 -1.00 -16.88
N GLY A 19 -16.30 -1.64 -15.73
CA GLY A 19 -15.09 -2.43 -15.51
C GLY A 19 -14.84 -3.43 -16.65
N PRO A 20 -13.60 -3.93 -16.83
CA PRO A 20 -13.22 -4.69 -18.02
C PRO A 20 -14.17 -5.88 -18.27
N ARG A 21 -14.90 -5.85 -19.40
CA ARG A 21 -15.93 -6.84 -19.72
C ARG A 21 -15.39 -8.09 -20.42
N THR A 22 -14.20 -8.00 -21.00
CA THR A 22 -13.55 -9.10 -21.72
C THR A 22 -12.59 -9.87 -20.82
N ALA A 23 -12.42 -11.17 -21.06
CA ALA A 23 -11.43 -11.98 -20.35
C ALA A 23 -10.01 -11.39 -20.49
N ALA A 24 -9.66 -10.89 -21.68
CA ALA A 24 -8.41 -10.18 -21.92
C ALA A 24 -8.28 -8.88 -21.11
N GLY A 25 -9.36 -8.08 -21.01
CA GLY A 25 -9.40 -6.86 -20.22
C GLY A 25 -9.28 -7.13 -18.71
N LYS A 26 -9.94 -8.18 -18.21
CA LYS A 26 -9.81 -8.63 -16.82
C LYS A 26 -8.40 -9.12 -16.54
N ALA A 27 -7.80 -9.91 -17.43
CA ALA A 27 -6.42 -10.38 -17.31
C ALA A 27 -5.40 -9.24 -17.38
N ARG A 28 -5.69 -8.17 -18.13
CA ARG A 28 -4.86 -6.97 -18.19
C ARG A 28 -4.94 -6.17 -16.89
N VAL A 29 -6.13 -6.00 -16.32
CA VAL A 29 -6.30 -5.30 -15.03
C VAL A 29 -5.77 -6.11 -13.84
N ALA A 30 -5.93 -7.44 -13.86
CA ALA A 30 -5.32 -8.33 -12.87
C ALA A 30 -3.79 -8.23 -12.88
N ARG A 31 -3.19 -8.06 -14.08
CA ARG A 31 -1.76 -7.83 -14.23
C ARG A 31 -1.28 -6.50 -13.68
N ASN A 32 -2.13 -5.48 -13.52
CA ASN A 32 -1.69 -4.21 -12.93
C ASN A 32 -1.34 -4.35 -11.44
N GLY A 33 -2.07 -5.18 -10.68
CA GLY A 33 -1.74 -5.52 -9.29
C GLY A 33 -0.50 -6.43 -9.16
N LEU A 34 -0.18 -7.17 -10.22
CA LEU A 34 1.02 -8.02 -10.33
C LEU A 34 2.25 -7.25 -10.83
N LYS A 35 2.07 -6.21 -11.66
CA LYS A 35 3.15 -5.43 -12.30
C LYS A 35 4.02 -4.69 -11.28
N HIS A 36 3.45 -4.30 -10.15
CA HIS A 36 4.17 -3.65 -9.03
C HIS A 36 4.37 -4.59 -7.84
N GLY A 37 3.97 -5.87 -7.94
CA GLY A 37 4.16 -6.85 -6.88
C GLY A 37 3.29 -6.66 -5.62
N VAL A 38 2.55 -5.55 -5.47
CA VAL A 38 1.78 -5.19 -4.26
C VAL A 38 0.89 -6.33 -3.75
N LEU A 39 0.14 -6.97 -4.65
CA LEU A 39 -0.74 -8.08 -4.29
C LEU A 39 -0.17 -9.46 -4.62
N SER A 40 1.10 -9.53 -5.01
CA SER A 40 1.75 -10.80 -5.34
C SER A 40 1.66 -11.77 -4.16
N VAL A 41 1.39 -13.04 -4.47
CA VAL A 41 1.45 -14.15 -3.52
C VAL A 41 2.90 -14.54 -3.24
N SER A 42 3.78 -14.32 -4.22
CA SER A 42 5.20 -14.62 -4.11
C SER A 42 5.95 -13.50 -3.38
N LEU A 43 7.10 -13.87 -2.81
CA LEU A 43 8.09 -12.91 -2.35
C LEU A 43 8.61 -12.10 -3.54
N LEU A 44 8.85 -10.82 -3.30
CA LEU A 44 9.51 -9.93 -4.26
C LEU A 44 11.04 -10.09 -4.16
N PRO A 45 11.81 -9.67 -5.17
CA PRO A 45 13.27 -9.81 -5.17
C PRO A 45 13.96 -9.09 -3.99
N ASP A 46 13.36 -8.00 -3.51
CA ASP A 46 13.83 -7.18 -2.39
C ASP A 46 13.33 -7.68 -1.01
N GLU A 47 12.63 -8.82 -0.97
CA GLU A 47 12.07 -9.36 0.27
C GLU A 47 12.85 -10.56 0.82
N SER A 48 13.06 -10.56 2.13
CA SER A 48 13.72 -11.65 2.85
C SER A 48 12.77 -12.83 3.06
N LYS A 49 13.13 -14.00 2.51
CA LYS A 49 12.46 -15.26 2.82
C LYS A 49 12.56 -15.62 4.30
N ALA A 50 13.68 -15.28 4.95
CA ALA A 50 13.87 -15.55 6.37
C ALA A 50 12.87 -14.76 7.22
N ASP A 51 12.63 -13.50 6.89
CA ASP A 51 11.72 -12.63 7.62
C ASP A 51 10.27 -13.09 7.46
N PHE A 52 9.88 -13.51 6.24
CA PHE A 52 8.56 -14.09 6.00
C PHE A 52 8.35 -15.37 6.82
N LEU A 53 9.36 -16.25 6.88
CA LEU A 53 9.30 -17.46 7.68
C LEU A 53 9.25 -17.13 9.17
N ALA A 54 10.04 -16.18 9.65
CA ALA A 54 10.00 -15.73 11.05
C ALA A 54 8.63 -15.16 11.44
N LEU A 55 8.01 -14.36 10.57
CA LEU A 55 6.65 -13.87 10.76
C LEU A 55 5.66 -15.04 10.84
N ARG A 56 5.76 -16.00 9.92
CA ARG A 56 4.92 -17.20 9.93
C ARG A 56 5.06 -17.96 11.24
N GLU A 57 6.28 -18.28 11.67
CA GLU A 57 6.52 -19.03 12.90
C GLU A 57 5.98 -18.29 14.12
N THR A 58 6.14 -16.96 14.17
CA THR A 58 5.56 -16.12 15.22
C THR A 58 4.04 -16.28 15.30
N TYR A 59 3.36 -16.22 14.15
CA TYR A 59 1.90 -16.40 14.11
C TYR A 59 1.48 -17.82 14.51
N PHE A 60 2.19 -18.85 14.08
CA PHE A 60 1.90 -20.23 14.46
C PHE A 60 2.10 -20.46 15.97
N ALA A 61 3.16 -19.89 16.55
CA ALA A 61 3.43 -19.97 17.99
C ALA A 61 2.37 -19.26 18.84
N LEU A 62 1.87 -18.11 18.37
CA LEU A 62 0.82 -17.33 19.05
C LEU A 62 -0.56 -17.97 18.90
N CYS A 63 -0.91 -18.42 17.69
CA CYS A 63 -2.24 -18.93 17.39
C CYS A 63 -2.44 -20.41 17.74
N ARG A 64 -1.36 -21.19 17.82
CA ARG A 64 -1.36 -22.63 18.13
C ARG A 64 -2.47 -23.41 17.42
N PRO A 65 -2.51 -23.39 16.07
CA PRO A 65 -3.57 -24.07 15.34
C PRO A 65 -3.53 -25.58 15.59
N ALA A 66 -4.65 -26.15 16.02
CA ALA A 66 -4.82 -27.56 16.34
C ALA A 66 -5.17 -28.44 15.13
N ASN A 67 -5.66 -27.84 14.03
CA ASN A 67 -6.06 -28.57 12.83
C ASN A 67 -5.70 -27.83 11.53
N GLN A 68 -5.91 -28.50 10.40
CA GLN A 68 -5.58 -27.97 9.07
C GLN A 68 -6.38 -26.71 8.72
N ILE A 69 -7.64 -26.60 9.17
CA ILE A 69 -8.47 -25.41 8.91
C ILE A 69 -7.92 -24.21 9.69
N GLN A 70 -7.61 -24.38 10.97
CA GLN A 70 -6.99 -23.33 11.77
C GLN A 70 -5.61 -22.94 11.20
N SER A 71 -4.81 -23.92 10.76
CA SER A 71 -3.52 -23.67 10.11
C SER A 71 -3.69 -22.84 8.83
N PHE A 72 -4.70 -23.14 8.02
CA PHE A 72 -5.05 -22.35 6.85
C PHE A 72 -5.45 -20.91 7.19
N LEU A 73 -6.23 -20.71 8.25
CA LEU A 73 -6.59 -19.36 8.72
C LEU A 73 -5.37 -18.57 9.19
N VAL A 74 -4.46 -19.19 9.93
CA VAL A 74 -3.20 -18.57 10.35
C VAL A 74 -2.35 -18.18 9.15
N VAL A 75 -2.20 -19.06 8.14
CA VAL A 75 -1.48 -18.73 6.90
C VAL A 75 -2.14 -17.55 6.16
N ARG A 76 -3.47 -17.49 6.11
CA ARG A 76 -4.18 -16.35 5.52
C ARG A 76 -3.90 -15.04 6.26
N MET A 77 -3.82 -15.08 7.60
CA MET A 77 -3.44 -13.92 8.41
C MET A 77 -2.00 -13.47 8.09
N VAL A 78 -1.05 -14.41 8.07
CA VAL A 78 0.36 -14.13 7.73
C VAL A 78 0.48 -13.48 6.35
N LEU A 79 -0.18 -14.04 5.33
CA LEU A 79 -0.15 -13.49 3.98
C LEU A 79 -0.81 -12.11 3.88
N ALA A 80 -1.87 -11.85 4.65
CA ALA A 80 -2.50 -10.54 4.69
C ALA A 80 -1.59 -9.51 5.38
N ALA A 81 -0.99 -9.86 6.52
CA ALA A 81 -0.04 -9.03 7.25
C ALA A 81 1.19 -8.70 6.40
N TRP A 82 1.78 -9.68 5.71
CA TRP A 82 2.91 -9.46 4.82
C TRP A 82 2.60 -8.44 3.72
N ARG A 83 1.44 -8.57 3.08
CA ARG A 83 1.00 -7.64 2.03
C ARG A 83 0.65 -6.26 2.57
N LEU A 84 0.14 -6.14 3.80
CA LEU A 84 -0.08 -4.85 4.45
C LEU A 84 1.25 -4.14 4.72
N ASN A 85 2.26 -4.85 5.19
CA ASN A 85 3.60 -4.30 5.37
C ASN A 85 4.20 -3.84 4.04
N ARG A 86 4.10 -4.68 2.99
CA ARG A 86 4.51 -4.31 1.63
C ARG A 86 3.81 -3.04 1.14
N LEU A 87 2.51 -2.91 1.40
CA LEU A 87 1.73 -1.73 1.02
C LEU A 87 2.24 -0.48 1.73
N ALA A 88 2.47 -0.55 3.04
CA ALA A 88 3.00 0.56 3.83
C ALA A 88 4.41 0.97 3.37
N SER A 89 5.30 0.00 3.09
CA SER A 89 6.62 0.28 2.52
C SER A 89 6.53 0.98 1.16
N LEU A 90 5.60 0.56 0.31
CA LEU A 90 5.39 1.20 -0.98
C LEU A 90 4.84 2.63 -0.82
N GLU A 91 3.89 2.85 0.10
CA GLU A 91 3.37 4.19 0.41
C GLU A 91 4.48 5.14 0.85
N ALA A 92 5.36 4.70 1.76
CA ALA A 92 6.51 5.48 2.19
C ALA A 92 7.45 5.83 1.02
N ARG A 93 7.74 4.87 0.14
CA ARG A 93 8.57 5.08 -1.06
C ARG A 93 7.94 6.09 -2.02
N ILE A 94 6.63 6.01 -2.24
CA ILE A 94 5.89 6.95 -3.10
C ILE A 94 5.93 8.35 -2.51
N VAL A 95 5.68 8.51 -1.21
CA VAL A 95 5.72 9.80 -0.52
C VAL A 95 7.12 10.40 -0.59
N SER A 96 8.17 9.60 -0.33
CA SER A 96 9.56 10.05 -0.45
C SER A 96 9.87 10.54 -1.86
N ALA A 97 9.53 9.76 -2.89
CA ALA A 97 9.82 10.14 -4.26
C ALA A 97 9.02 11.38 -4.72
N HIS A 98 7.79 11.60 -4.20
CA HIS A 98 7.07 12.86 -4.41
C HIS A 98 7.74 14.04 -3.70
N HIS A 99 8.23 13.84 -2.48
CA HIS A 99 8.96 14.86 -1.73
C HIS A 99 10.25 15.25 -2.45
N ASP A 100 11.04 14.27 -2.88
CA ASP A 100 12.28 14.48 -3.63
C ASP A 100 12.03 15.19 -4.96
N ALA A 101 10.97 14.82 -5.68
CA ALA A 101 10.57 15.50 -6.91
C ALA A 101 10.13 16.96 -6.67
N ALA A 102 9.43 17.22 -5.55
CA ALA A 102 9.03 18.58 -5.18
C ALA A 102 10.22 19.46 -4.78
N LEU A 103 11.18 18.91 -4.03
CA LEU A 103 12.41 19.62 -3.66
C LEU A 103 13.32 19.89 -4.87
N ASN A 104 13.39 18.94 -5.82
CA ASN A 104 14.20 19.09 -7.02
C ASN A 104 13.52 19.92 -8.11
N ASN A 105 12.25 20.31 -7.94
CA ASN A 105 11.56 21.25 -8.82
C ASN A 105 12.04 22.70 -8.51
N LYS A 106 13.23 23.02 -9.02
CA LYS A 106 13.88 24.33 -8.85
C LYS A 106 13.00 25.48 -9.34
N ASP A 107 12.15 25.25 -10.35
CA ASP A 107 11.30 26.27 -10.96
C ASP A 107 10.16 26.71 -10.04
N PHE A 108 9.55 25.79 -9.28
CA PHE A 108 8.50 26.13 -8.31
C PHE A 108 9.07 26.76 -7.04
N ALA A 109 10.18 26.21 -6.54
CA ALA A 109 10.86 26.75 -5.36
C ALA A 109 11.42 28.16 -5.61
N HIS A 110 12.02 28.43 -6.78
CA HIS A 110 12.45 29.78 -7.17
C HIS A 110 11.26 30.71 -7.38
N SER A 111 10.16 30.25 -7.99
CA SER A 111 8.98 31.09 -8.24
C SER A 111 8.34 31.62 -6.96
N ILE A 112 8.16 30.77 -5.94
CA ILE A 112 7.64 31.21 -4.64
C ILE A 112 8.66 32.05 -3.88
N ALA A 113 9.93 31.63 -3.89
CA ALA A 113 10.98 32.39 -3.21
C ALA A 113 11.13 33.81 -3.80
N ASP A 114 11.10 33.97 -5.12
CA ASP A 114 11.16 35.27 -5.79
C ASP A 114 9.91 36.11 -5.56
N ALA A 115 8.72 35.48 -5.62
CA ALA A 115 7.46 36.17 -5.33
C ALA A 115 7.41 36.67 -3.87
N LEU A 116 7.86 35.86 -2.92
CA LEU A 116 7.95 36.24 -1.51
C LEU A 116 9.07 37.27 -1.27
N ARG A 117 10.22 37.15 -1.95
CA ARG A 117 11.33 38.12 -1.86
C ARG A 117 10.90 39.50 -2.35
N GLY A 118 10.19 39.56 -3.47
CA GLY A 118 9.61 40.80 -4.00
C GLY A 118 8.51 41.40 -3.13
N ALA A 119 7.74 40.57 -2.41
CA ALA A 119 6.63 41.04 -1.57
C ALA A 119 7.03 41.43 -0.14
N LEU A 120 8.00 40.74 0.47
CA LEU A 120 8.37 40.91 1.89
C LEU A 120 9.65 41.74 2.09
N LEU A 121 10.54 41.83 1.09
CA LEU A 121 11.85 42.51 1.22
C LEU A 121 12.16 43.38 -0.01
N PRO A 122 11.40 44.47 -0.24
CA PRO A 122 11.34 45.14 -1.55
C PRO A 122 12.59 45.91 -2.00
N ASN A 123 13.71 45.91 -1.26
CA ASN A 123 14.92 46.68 -1.60
C ASN A 123 16.23 46.06 -1.07
N GLN A 124 16.36 44.73 -1.10
CA GLN A 124 17.65 44.10 -0.81
C GLN A 124 18.53 44.16 -2.08
N PRO A 125 19.80 44.58 -1.99
CA PRO A 125 20.74 44.44 -3.11
C PRO A 125 20.91 42.96 -3.47
N GLU A 126 21.13 42.66 -4.76
CA GLU A 126 21.36 41.30 -5.25
C GLU A 126 22.42 40.61 -4.38
N ALA A 127 22.04 39.50 -3.74
CA ALA A 127 22.95 38.74 -2.91
C ALA A 127 24.09 38.18 -3.77
N GLU A 128 25.32 38.27 -3.26
CA GLU A 128 26.51 37.66 -3.87
C GLU A 128 26.25 36.18 -4.21
N PRO A 129 26.84 35.66 -5.31
CA PRO A 129 26.59 34.29 -5.75
C PRO A 129 26.88 33.30 -4.64
N GLU A 130 25.83 32.58 -4.22
CA GLU A 130 25.85 31.60 -3.14
C GLU A 130 27.00 30.60 -3.34
N GLN A 131 27.89 30.53 -2.35
CA GLN A 131 28.87 29.46 -2.22
C GLN A 131 28.13 28.11 -2.20
N GLN A 132 28.65 27.15 -2.95
CA GLN A 132 28.05 25.83 -3.21
C GLN A 132 27.39 25.25 -1.95
N PRO A 133 26.11 24.80 -2.03
CA PRO A 133 25.45 24.21 -0.88
C PRO A 133 26.25 22.99 -0.45
N GLY A 134 26.44 22.85 0.87
CA GLY A 134 27.07 21.68 1.47
C GLY A 134 26.43 20.38 0.98
N PRO A 135 27.11 19.22 1.15
CA PRO A 135 26.72 17.97 0.52
C PRO A 135 25.23 17.70 0.78
N ALA A 136 24.46 17.64 -0.31
CA ALA A 136 23.03 17.39 -0.26
C ALA A 136 22.77 16.12 0.56
N PRO A 137 21.68 16.07 1.35
CA PRO A 137 21.28 14.84 2.02
C PRO A 137 21.23 13.73 0.97
N ALA A 138 21.82 12.57 1.31
CA ALA A 138 22.03 11.47 0.38
C ALA A 138 20.75 11.21 -0.43
N VAL A 139 20.79 11.57 -1.71
CA VAL A 139 19.71 11.33 -2.66
C VAL A 139 19.47 9.83 -2.67
N ILE A 140 18.28 9.39 -2.25
CA ILE A 140 17.89 7.99 -2.44
C ILE A 140 17.88 7.78 -3.95
N GLU A 141 18.87 7.03 -4.42
CA GLU A 141 19.16 6.80 -5.82
C GLU A 141 17.91 6.23 -6.52
N HIS A 142 17.22 7.11 -7.25
CA HIS A 142 16.21 6.85 -8.28
C HIS A 142 15.40 5.56 -8.10
N ASP A 143 14.57 5.43 -7.05
CA ASP A 143 13.78 4.22 -6.79
C ASP A 143 12.88 3.90 -8.00
N PRO A 144 13.19 2.86 -8.79
CA PRO A 144 12.52 2.61 -10.06
C PRO A 144 11.08 2.15 -9.87
N VAL A 145 10.75 1.56 -8.71
CA VAL A 145 9.39 1.16 -8.37
C VAL A 145 8.57 2.38 -8.00
N ALA A 146 9.13 3.29 -7.19
CA ALA A 146 8.47 4.55 -6.83
C ALA A 146 8.23 5.42 -8.08
N HIS A 147 9.23 5.61 -8.93
CA HIS A 147 9.07 6.35 -10.20
C HIS A 147 8.07 5.72 -11.16
N ALA A 148 8.08 4.39 -11.31
CA ALA A 148 7.07 3.71 -12.12
C ALA A 148 5.65 3.92 -11.57
N TYR A 149 5.52 4.02 -10.24
CA TYR A 149 4.24 4.28 -9.58
C TYR A 149 3.81 5.75 -9.73
N ILE A 150 4.71 6.71 -9.55
CA ILE A 150 4.45 8.15 -9.76
C ILE A 150 3.98 8.42 -11.19
N ARG A 151 4.68 7.87 -12.20
CA ARG A 151 4.27 7.97 -13.61
C ARG A 151 2.88 7.38 -13.87
N ASP A 152 2.54 6.26 -13.23
CA ASP A 152 1.18 5.69 -13.32
C ASP A 152 0.15 6.52 -12.52
N SER A 153 0.62 7.35 -11.57
CA SER A 153 -0.17 8.20 -10.67
C SER A 153 -0.49 9.59 -11.20
N GLU A 154 0.20 10.07 -12.23
CA GLU A 154 -0.15 11.31 -12.96
C GLU A 154 -1.58 11.28 -13.55
N ARG A 155 -2.23 10.09 -13.58
CA ARG A 155 -3.64 9.90 -13.97
C ARG A 155 -4.60 9.72 -12.78
N GLY A 156 -4.18 10.00 -11.55
CA GLY A 156 -5.06 10.32 -10.41
C GLY A 156 -5.77 9.19 -9.66
N ASN A 157 -5.33 7.92 -9.73
CA ASN A 157 -6.11 6.81 -9.13
C ASN A 157 -5.28 5.81 -8.31
N THR A 158 -4.08 6.15 -7.86
CA THR A 158 -3.16 5.14 -7.30
C THR A 158 -3.19 5.09 -5.78
N ILE A 159 -3.19 6.24 -5.09
CA ILE A 159 -3.44 6.30 -3.63
C ILE A 159 -4.81 5.70 -3.31
N THR A 160 -5.84 6.01 -4.10
CA THR A 160 -7.17 5.42 -3.96
C THR A 160 -7.18 3.90 -4.18
N LYS A 161 -6.33 3.36 -5.07
CA LYS A 161 -6.17 1.90 -5.25
C LYS A 161 -5.45 1.27 -4.06
N LEU A 162 -4.39 1.90 -3.54
CA LEU A 162 -3.68 1.44 -2.34
C LEU A 162 -4.64 1.35 -1.15
N ALA A 163 -5.41 2.40 -0.89
CA ALA A 163 -6.40 2.43 0.19
C ALA A 163 -7.46 1.32 0.06
N ARG A 164 -7.91 1.01 -1.17
CA ARG A 164 -8.84 -0.12 -1.42
C ARG A 164 -8.19 -1.47 -1.13
N TYR A 165 -6.92 -1.64 -1.50
CA TYR A 165 -6.17 -2.87 -1.21
C TYR A 165 -5.92 -3.03 0.29
N GLN A 166 -5.53 -1.97 0.99
CA GLN A 166 -5.42 -1.96 2.44
C GLN A 166 -6.70 -2.45 3.09
N THR A 167 -7.83 -1.81 2.75
CA THR A 167 -9.15 -2.15 3.31
C THR A 167 -9.50 -3.62 3.04
N SER A 168 -9.22 -4.12 1.83
CA SER A 168 -9.50 -5.51 1.48
C SER A 168 -8.63 -6.51 2.25
N LEU A 169 -7.35 -6.19 2.44
CA LEU A 169 -6.40 -7.02 3.16
C LEU A 169 -6.71 -7.05 4.67
N GLU A 170 -6.99 -5.89 5.27
CA GLU A 170 -7.43 -5.77 6.66
C GLU A 170 -8.70 -6.58 6.91
N ARG A 171 -9.72 -6.45 6.04
CA ARG A 171 -10.94 -7.25 6.16
C ARG A 171 -10.67 -8.74 6.06
N SER A 172 -9.79 -9.17 5.15
CA SER A 172 -9.40 -10.58 5.06
C SER A 172 -8.67 -11.05 6.32
N TYR A 173 -7.81 -10.22 6.90
CA TYR A 173 -7.08 -10.51 8.13
C TYR A 173 -8.05 -10.66 9.31
N TYR A 174 -8.89 -9.66 9.56
CA TYR A 174 -9.82 -9.68 10.70
C TYR A 174 -10.85 -10.79 10.59
N ARG A 175 -11.32 -11.10 9.37
CA ARG A 175 -12.22 -12.24 9.16
C ARG A 175 -11.54 -13.56 9.50
N ALA A 176 -10.28 -13.77 9.07
CA ALA A 176 -9.55 -14.99 9.39
C ALA A 176 -9.29 -15.11 10.91
N LEU A 177 -8.94 -14.00 11.56
CA LEU A 177 -8.77 -13.95 13.02
C LEU A 177 -10.08 -14.26 13.76
N GLN A 178 -11.20 -13.71 13.31
CA GLN A 178 -12.52 -13.96 13.90
C GLN A 178 -12.93 -15.43 13.74
N GLU A 179 -12.77 -16.00 12.53
CA GLU A 179 -13.06 -17.41 12.26
C GLU A 179 -12.16 -18.35 13.10
N LEU A 180 -10.90 -17.96 13.33
CA LEU A 180 -9.99 -18.71 14.19
C LEU A 180 -10.45 -18.69 15.66
N LYS A 181 -10.85 -17.52 16.18
CA LYS A 181 -11.35 -17.37 17.55
C LYS A 181 -12.66 -18.11 17.80
N GLN A 182 -13.53 -18.20 16.80
CA GLN A 182 -14.83 -18.88 16.89
C GLN A 182 -14.72 -20.41 16.82
N ARG A 183 -13.56 -20.94 16.42
CA ARG A 183 -13.30 -22.38 16.31
C ARG A 183 -12.22 -22.78 17.33
N PRO A 184 -12.54 -22.81 18.64
CA PRO A 184 -11.63 -23.39 19.62
C PRO A 184 -11.33 -24.84 19.23
N SER A 185 -10.15 -25.36 19.61
CA SER A 185 -9.79 -26.74 19.30
C SER A 185 -10.85 -27.69 19.87
N ASP A 186 -11.31 -28.66 19.07
CA ASP A 186 -12.26 -29.70 19.49
C ASP A 186 -11.74 -30.60 20.64
N ALA A 187 -10.55 -30.30 21.19
CA ALA A 187 -9.93 -30.97 22.33
C ALA A 187 -10.57 -30.63 23.71
N GLU A 188 -11.48 -29.65 23.78
CA GLU A 188 -12.23 -29.33 25.01
C GLU A 188 -13.70 -29.79 24.94
N SER A 189 -13.98 -30.99 24.43
CA SER A 189 -15.23 -31.67 24.78
C SER A 189 -15.02 -32.38 26.12
N PRO A 190 -15.57 -31.87 27.24
CA PRO A 190 -15.50 -32.57 28.51
C PRO A 190 -16.21 -33.92 28.34
N GLY A 191 -15.50 -34.99 28.69
CA GLY A 191 -16.00 -36.35 28.58
C GLY A 191 -17.38 -36.48 29.23
N HIS A 192 -18.35 -36.96 28.44
CA HIS A 192 -19.51 -37.61 29.01
C HIS A 192 -19.03 -38.86 29.75
N VAL A 193 -19.01 -38.76 31.08
CA VAL A 193 -19.12 -39.88 32.01
C VAL A 193 -20.53 -39.87 32.56
#